data_AF-A0A7C5CE69-F1
#
_entry.id   AF-A0A7C5CE69-F1
#
_cell.length_a   1.000
_cell.length_b   1.000
_cell.length_c   1.000
_cell.angle_alpha   90.00
_cell.angle_beta   90.00
_cell.angle_gamma   90.00
#
_symmetry.space_group_name_H-M   'P 1'
#
loop_
_entity.id
_entity.type
_entity.pdbx_description
1 polymer ?
#
loop_
_entity_poly.entity_id
_entity_poly.type
_entity_poly.pdbx_seq_one_letter_code
_entity_poly.pdbx_strand_id
1 'polypeptide(L)'
;MKIIYLLLLNIFLYANCSYQDIRDSDRLYYQSNQTNNPTQQIALLKRSLRYCYSPEIEANLLIIQAQQAQEPIIKIEYYKEALVSISNFSDQKILCQEQNQLNQILSKLYKPIDKEISIIYAKKIIACDNLHNTKKRNYWWIVAIVIIIFGIIKKYGL
;
A
#
# COMPACT_ATOMS: atom_id res chain seq x y z
N MET A 1 6.44 19.27 -6.33
CA MET A 1 7.08 19.60 -5.03
C MET A 1 6.38 19.03 -3.81
N LYS A 2 5.04 18.90 -3.74
CA LYS A 2 4.35 18.32 -2.57
C LYS A 2 4.66 16.84 -2.27
N ILE A 3 4.86 16.02 -3.30
CA ILE A 3 5.05 14.56 -3.15
C ILE A 3 6.39 14.21 -2.47
N ILE A 4 7.48 14.91 -2.81
CA ILE A 4 8.80 14.69 -2.19
C ILE A 4 8.78 15.13 -0.72
N TYR A 5 8.05 16.19 -0.38
CA TYR A 5 7.91 16.66 0.99
C TYR A 5 7.12 15.67 1.86
N LEU A 6 6.05 15.06 1.33
CA LEU A 6 5.28 14.00 1.99
C LEU A 6 6.09 12.72 2.20
N LEU A 7 6.88 12.30 1.21
CA LEU A 7 7.78 11.15 1.30
C LEU A 7 8.86 11.36 2.38
N LEU A 8 9.46 12.55 2.45
CA LEU A 8 10.45 12.88 3.48
C LEU A 8 9.80 12.96 4.86
N LEU A 9 8.58 13.52 4.99
CA LEU A 9 7.85 13.56 6.27
C LEU A 9 7.51 12.16 6.78
N ASN A 10 7.11 11.24 5.88
CA ASN A 10 6.83 9.84 6.23
C ASN A 10 8.07 9.09 6.72
N ILE A 11 9.25 9.37 6.17
CA ILE A 11 10.52 8.81 6.66
C ILE A 11 10.87 9.34 8.05
N PHE A 12 10.65 10.64 8.32
CA PHE A 12 10.88 11.24 9.64
C PHE A 12 9.88 10.78 10.72
N LEU A 13 8.63 10.50 10.34
CA LEU A 13 7.59 9.98 11.25
C LEU A 13 7.82 8.51 11.62
N TYR A 14 8.39 7.70 10.71
CA TYR A 14 8.70 6.29 10.97
C TYR A 14 9.86 6.09 11.96
N ALA A 15 10.77 7.06 12.06
CA ALA A 15 12.08 6.83 12.67
C ALA A 15 12.18 7.12 14.18
N ASN A 16 11.16 7.71 14.81
CA ASN A 16 11.26 8.23 16.19
C ASN A 16 10.27 7.62 17.21
N CYS A 17 9.52 6.57 16.87
CA CYS A 17 8.60 5.96 17.83
C CYS A 17 9.36 5.14 18.88
N SER A 18 9.08 5.36 20.17
CA SER A 18 9.56 4.46 21.21
C SER A 18 8.83 3.11 21.15
N TYR A 19 9.41 2.07 21.74
CA TYR A 19 8.73 0.77 21.85
C TYR A 19 7.36 0.87 22.54
N GLN A 20 7.24 1.78 23.52
CA GLN A 20 5.98 2.02 24.22
C GLN A 20 4.94 2.67 23.30
N ASP A 21 5.36 3.64 22.47
CA ASP A 21 4.47 4.31 21.51
C ASP A 21 3.95 3.32 20.44
N ILE A 22 4.81 2.44 19.95
CA ILE A 22 4.43 1.38 19.01
C ILE A 22 3.36 0.49 19.66
N ARG A 23 3.62 0.00 20.88
CA ARG A 23 2.68 -0.87 21.60
C ARG A 23 1.34 -0.19 21.85
N ASP A 24 1.34 1.08 22.26
CA ASP A 24 0.11 1.83 22.51
C ASP A 24 -0.65 2.14 21.21
N SER A 25 0.06 2.41 20.12
CA SER A 25 -0.49 2.56 18.78
C SER A 25 -1.18 1.27 18.31
N ASP A 26 -0.49 0.13 18.38
CA ASP A 26 -1.00 -1.17 17.96
C ASP A 26 -2.22 -1.59 18.78
N ARG A 27 -2.21 -1.34 20.10
CA ARG A 27 -3.36 -1.64 20.97
C ARG A 27 -4.60 -0.86 20.52
N LEU A 28 -4.44 0.43 20.22
CA LEU A 28 -5.56 1.28 19.76
C LEU A 28 -6.07 0.85 18.38
N TYR A 29 -5.17 0.47 17.48
CA TYR A 29 -5.53 -0.06 16.17
C TYR A 29 -6.29 -1.40 16.28
N TYR A 30 -5.83 -2.30 17.14
CA TYR A 30 -6.55 -3.54 17.42
C TYR A 30 -7.95 -3.28 18.00
N GLN A 31 -8.06 -2.33 18.94
CA GLN A 31 -9.35 -1.89 19.49
C GLN A 31 -10.27 -1.29 18.42
N SER A 32 -9.75 -0.54 17.45
CA SER A 32 -10.59 -0.03 16.35
C SER A 32 -11.15 -1.16 15.50
N ASN A 33 -10.38 -2.22 15.26
CA ASN A 33 -10.85 -3.38 14.48
C ASN A 33 -11.95 -4.19 15.20
N GLN A 34 -12.08 -4.05 16.52
CA GLN A 34 -13.15 -4.66 17.31
C GLN A 34 -14.39 -3.77 17.48
N THR A 35 -14.31 -2.50 17.06
CA THR A 35 -15.37 -1.52 17.25
C THR A 35 -16.27 -1.46 16.03
N ASN A 36 -17.58 -1.62 16.18
CA ASN A 36 -18.51 -1.57 15.04
C ASN A 36 -19.01 -0.16 14.68
N ASN A 37 -18.79 0.83 15.56
CA ASN A 37 -19.19 2.22 15.34
C ASN A 37 -18.09 2.97 14.57
N PRO A 38 -18.33 3.44 13.32
CA PRO A 38 -17.27 4.01 12.50
C PRO A 38 -16.72 5.34 13.04
N THR A 39 -17.53 6.15 13.74
CA THR A 39 -17.06 7.37 14.40
C THR A 39 -16.07 7.05 15.52
N GLN A 40 -16.34 6.01 16.29
CA GLN A 40 -15.43 5.54 17.35
C GLN A 40 -14.18 4.88 16.74
N GLN A 41 -14.31 4.12 15.65
CA GLN A 41 -13.16 3.58 14.92
C GLN A 41 -12.22 4.70 14.46
N ILE A 42 -12.74 5.76 13.82
CA ILE A 42 -11.96 6.92 13.39
C ILE A 42 -11.24 7.59 14.56
N ALA A 43 -11.91 7.76 15.70
CA ALA A 43 -11.31 8.36 16.89
C ALA A 43 -10.12 7.54 17.42
N LEU A 44 -10.26 6.21 17.46
CA LEU A 44 -9.21 5.29 17.87
C LEU A 44 -8.03 5.29 16.89
N LEU A 45 -8.29 5.24 15.59
CA LEU A 45 -7.26 5.28 14.53
C LEU A 45 -6.48 6.60 14.55
N LYS A 46 -7.16 7.74 14.68
CA LYS A 46 -6.49 9.05 14.84
C LYS A 46 -5.62 9.09 16.09
N ARG A 47 -6.06 8.47 17.19
CA ARG A 47 -5.27 8.40 18.43
C ARG A 47 -4.06 7.48 18.27
N SER A 48 -4.23 6.35 17.59
CA SER A 48 -3.16 5.41 17.25
C SER A 48 -2.05 6.13 16.45
N LEU A 49 -2.41 6.83 15.37
CA LEU A 49 -1.47 7.61 14.55
C LEU A 49 -0.74 8.74 15.30
N ARG A 50 -1.28 9.23 16.42
CA ARG A 50 -0.59 10.22 17.26
C ARG A 50 0.55 9.63 18.08
N TYR A 51 0.46 8.34 18.44
CA TYR A 51 1.55 7.65 19.14
C TYR A 51 2.64 7.26 18.16
N CYS A 52 2.27 6.57 17.09
CA CYS A 52 3.20 6.20 16.05
C CYS A 52 2.49 6.11 14.70
N TYR A 53 3.07 6.76 13.69
CA TYR A 53 2.56 6.69 12.33
C TYR A 53 2.77 5.29 11.74
N SER A 54 1.73 4.76 11.12
CA SER A 54 1.78 3.53 10.32
C SER A 54 0.94 3.73 9.06
N PRO A 55 1.47 3.40 7.87
CA PRO A 55 0.73 3.45 6.61
C PRO A 55 -0.53 2.60 6.63
N GLU A 56 -0.50 1.45 7.31
CA GLU A 56 -1.64 0.54 7.46
C GLU A 56 -2.77 1.19 8.26
N ILE A 57 -2.43 1.87 9.36
CA ILE A 57 -3.39 2.56 10.20
C ILE A 57 -3.96 3.79 9.47
N GLU A 58 -3.12 4.54 8.75
CA GLU A 58 -3.55 5.68 7.94
C GLU A 58 -4.47 5.24 6.79
N ALA A 59 -4.11 4.19 6.07
CA ALA A 59 -4.94 3.64 5.00
C ALA A 59 -6.34 3.26 5.52
N ASN A 60 -6.43 2.57 6.67
CA ASN A 60 -7.71 2.21 7.27
C ASN A 60 -8.52 3.43 7.71
N LEU A 61 -7.87 4.43 8.29
CA LEU A 61 -8.55 5.69 8.66
C LEU A 61 -9.18 6.34 7.42
N LEU A 62 -8.41 6.48 6.34
CA LEU A 62 -8.86 7.11 5.10
C LEU A 62 -9.98 6.29 4.44
N ILE A 63 -9.91 4.96 4.46
CA ILE A 63 -10.97 4.08 3.92
C ILE A 63 -12.28 4.27 4.69
N ILE A 64 -12.24 4.29 6.03
CA ILE A 64 -13.46 4.47 6.83
C ILE A 64 -14.03 5.89 6.62
N GLN A 65 -13.18 6.91 6.54
CA GLN A 65 -13.61 8.27 6.21
C GLN A 65 -14.24 8.35 4.81
N ALA A 66 -13.68 7.65 3.82
CA ALA A 66 -14.26 7.55 2.49
C ALA A 66 -15.63 6.89 2.51
N GLN A 67 -15.81 5.82 3.30
CA GLN A 67 -17.09 5.13 3.44
C GLN A 67 -18.17 6.02 4.08
N GLN A 68 -17.80 6.89 5.02
CA GLN A 68 -18.73 7.84 5.65
C GLN A 68 -19.01 9.09 4.80
N ALA A 69 -18.15 9.42 3.84
CA ALA A 69 -18.34 10.59 2.98
C ALA A 69 -19.59 10.45 2.10
N GLN A 70 -20.46 11.46 2.13
CA GLN A 70 -21.65 11.51 1.29
C GLN A 70 -21.32 12.02 -0.11
N GLU A 71 -20.41 12.99 -0.21
CA GLU A 71 -20.03 13.60 -1.48
C GLU A 71 -19.07 12.70 -2.28
N PRO A 72 -19.38 12.39 -3.56
CA PRO A 72 -18.54 11.52 -4.39
C PRO A 72 -17.10 12.00 -4.56
N ILE A 73 -16.88 13.31 -4.68
CA ILE A 73 -15.55 13.88 -4.90
C ILE A 73 -14.68 13.68 -3.66
N ILE A 74 -15.20 14.01 -2.47
CA ILE A 74 -14.51 13.80 -1.19
C ILE A 74 -14.20 12.30 -0.98
N LYS A 75 -15.16 11.44 -1.29
CA LYS A 75 -14.98 9.97 -1.23
C LYS A 75 -13.83 9.50 -2.12
N ILE A 76 -13.75 10.01 -3.34
CA ILE A 76 -12.66 9.72 -4.29
C ILE A 76 -11.32 10.21 -3.75
N GLU A 77 -11.26 11.41 -3.17
CA GLU A 77 -10.03 11.97 -2.60
C GLU A 77 -9.48 11.10 -1.48
N TYR A 78 -10.30 10.71 -0.52
CA TYR A 78 -9.89 9.81 0.55
C TYR A 78 -9.37 8.46 0.02
N TYR A 79 -10.04 7.85 -0.95
CA TYR A 79 -9.55 6.59 -1.55
C TYR A 79 -8.23 6.76 -2.32
N LYS A 80 -8.00 7.93 -2.95
CA LYS A 80 -6.73 8.23 -3.60
C LYS A 80 -5.60 8.40 -2.58
N GLU A 81 -5.87 9.07 -1.46
CA GLU A 81 -4.90 9.19 -0.37
C GLU A 81 -4.60 7.83 0.26
N ALA A 82 -5.62 7.00 0.48
CA ALA A 82 -5.45 5.64 0.99
C ALA A 82 -4.54 4.80 0.08
N LEU A 83 -4.66 4.93 -1.25
CA LEU A 83 -3.74 4.28 -2.20
C LEU A 83 -2.28 4.73 -2.03
N VAL A 84 -2.05 6.00 -1.67
CA VAL A 84 -0.69 6.50 -1.38
C VAL A 84 -0.17 5.85 -0.11
N SER A 85 -0.97 5.78 0.96
CA SER A 85 -0.58 5.08 2.19
C SER A 85 -0.27 3.60 1.93
N ILE A 86 -1.15 2.89 1.20
CA ILE A 86 -0.95 1.47 0.84
C ILE A 86 0.33 1.25 0.02
N SER A 87 0.74 2.21 -0.82
CA SER A 87 1.98 2.08 -1.59
C SER A 87 3.25 2.01 -0.72
N ASN A 88 3.15 2.35 0.57
CA ASN A 88 4.23 2.24 1.54
C ASN A 88 4.19 0.94 2.36
N PHE A 89 3.28 0.01 2.08
CA PHE A 89 3.22 -1.28 2.79
C PHE A 89 4.48 -2.12 2.50
N SER A 90 5.00 -2.77 3.54
CA SER A 90 6.19 -3.61 3.41
C SER A 90 5.90 -4.97 2.75
N ASP A 91 4.72 -5.55 2.98
CA ASP A 91 4.29 -6.81 2.38
C ASP A 91 3.68 -6.57 0.98
N GLN A 92 4.42 -6.99 -0.05
CA GLN A 92 4.01 -6.85 -1.46
C GLN A 92 2.72 -7.59 -1.82
N LYS A 93 2.39 -8.69 -1.13
CA LYS A 93 1.15 -9.43 -1.37
C LYS A 93 -0.04 -8.66 -0.82
N ILE A 94 0.05 -8.19 0.42
CA ILE A 94 -1.00 -7.38 1.05
C ILE A 94 -1.17 -6.07 0.28
N LEU A 95 -0.06 -5.41 -0.06
CA LEU A 95 -0.04 -4.19 -0.88
C LEU A 95 -0.88 -4.35 -2.16
N CYS A 96 -0.64 -5.42 -2.92
CA CYS A 96 -1.34 -5.62 -4.18
C CYS A 96 -2.83 -5.90 -3.99
N GLN A 97 -3.18 -6.71 -2.98
CA GLN A 97 -4.58 -7.00 -2.65
C GLN A 97 -5.37 -5.74 -2.29
N GLU A 98 -4.82 -4.92 -1.39
CA GLU A 98 -5.44 -3.68 -0.95
C GLU A 98 -5.53 -2.64 -2.08
N GLN A 99 -4.47 -2.50 -2.89
CA GLN A 99 -4.50 -1.63 -4.07
C GLN A 99 -5.58 -2.05 -5.07
N ASN A 100 -5.74 -3.35 -5.32
CA ASN A 100 -6.76 -3.86 -6.23
C ASN A 100 -8.18 -3.55 -5.73
N GLN A 101 -8.43 -3.74 -4.44
CA GLN A 101 -9.73 -3.40 -3.84
C GLN A 101 -10.06 -1.91 -4.03
N LEU A 102 -9.12 -1.02 -3.72
CA LEU A 102 -9.35 0.42 -3.89
C LEU A 102 -9.45 0.85 -5.36
N ASN A 103 -8.64 0.27 -6.25
CA ASN A 103 -8.72 0.54 -7.68
C ASN A 103 -10.08 0.10 -8.27
N GLN A 104 -10.66 -1.00 -7.79
CA GLN A 104 -12.03 -1.40 -8.16
C GLN A 104 -13.07 -0.38 -7.72
N ILE A 105 -12.97 0.10 -6.47
CA ILE A 105 -13.88 1.13 -5.94
C ILE A 105 -13.76 2.41 -6.75
N LEU A 106 -12.54 2.90 -6.98
CA LEU A 106 -12.28 4.12 -7.75
C LEU A 106 -12.74 3.99 -9.20
N SER A 107 -12.53 2.85 -9.86
CA SER A 107 -13.07 2.61 -11.19
C SER A 107 -14.60 2.74 -11.22
N LYS A 108 -15.31 2.22 -10.20
CA LYS A 108 -16.77 2.35 -10.13
C LYS A 108 -17.21 3.79 -9.88
N LEU A 109 -16.54 4.50 -8.98
CA LEU A 109 -16.85 5.89 -8.65
C LEU A 109 -16.59 6.86 -9.81
N TYR A 110 -15.53 6.63 -10.60
CA TYR A 110 -15.23 7.46 -11.76
C TYR A 110 -16.09 7.14 -12.99
N LYS A 111 -16.68 5.94 -13.10
CA LYS A 111 -17.48 5.54 -14.28
C LYS A 111 -18.54 6.57 -14.72
N PRO A 112 -19.34 7.19 -13.82
CA PRO A 112 -20.30 8.22 -14.20
C PRO A 112 -19.71 9.65 -14.32
N ILE A 113 -18.46 9.86 -13.91
CA ILE A 113 -17.81 11.19 -13.87
C ILE A 113 -16.86 11.36 -15.05
N ASP A 114 -15.92 10.41 -15.17
CA ASP A 114 -14.86 10.38 -16.19
C ASP A 114 -14.57 8.92 -16.55
N LYS A 115 -15.01 8.54 -17.74
CA LYS A 115 -14.86 7.18 -18.26
C LYS A 115 -13.40 6.82 -18.54
N GLU A 116 -12.57 7.78 -18.92
CA GLU A 116 -11.15 7.52 -19.19
C GLU A 116 -10.40 7.22 -17.90
N ILE A 117 -10.64 8.01 -16.84
CA ILE A 117 -10.07 7.75 -15.52
C ILE A 117 -10.56 6.41 -14.96
N SER A 118 -11.85 6.08 -15.12
CA SER A 118 -12.37 4.76 -14.76
C SER A 118 -11.59 3.62 -15.43
N ILE A 119 -11.28 3.75 -16.72
CA ILE A 119 -10.52 2.73 -17.47
C ILE A 119 -9.08 2.63 -16.94
N ILE A 120 -8.45 3.75 -16.57
CA ILE A 120 -7.11 3.76 -15.98
C ILE A 120 -7.10 2.93 -14.69
N TYR A 121 -8.06 3.14 -13.80
CA TYR A 121 -8.16 2.36 -12.56
C TYR A 121 -8.46 0.88 -12.83
N ALA A 122 -9.29 0.56 -13.82
CA ALA A 122 -9.53 -0.82 -14.23
C ALA A 122 -8.25 -1.51 -14.73
N LYS A 123 -7.41 -0.81 -15.51
CA LYS A 123 -6.12 -1.33 -16.00
C LYS A 123 -5.12 -1.59 -14.87
N LYS A 124 -5.13 -0.76 -13.82
CA LYS A 124 -4.25 -0.95 -12.65
C LYS A 124 -4.49 -2.27 -11.93
N ILE A 125 -5.75 -2.74 -11.87
CA ILE A 125 -6.10 -4.03 -11.26
C ILE A 125 -5.39 -5.18 -11.99
N ILE A 126 -5.50 -5.19 -13.33
CA ILE A 126 -4.92 -6.24 -14.19
C ILE A 126 -3.39 -6.25 -14.07
N ALA A 127 -2.76 -5.09 -13.97
CA ALA A 127 -1.31 -4.98 -13.83
C ALA A 127 -0.80 -5.64 -12.54
N CYS A 128 -1.53 -5.49 -11.42
CA CYS A 128 -1.17 -6.08 -10.14
C CYS A 128 -1.36 -7.60 -10.13
N ASP A 129 -2.46 -8.08 -10.72
CA ASP A 129 -2.72 -9.53 -10.88
C ASP A 129 -1.65 -10.22 -11.73
N ASN A 130 -1.14 -9.54 -12.77
CA ASN A 130 -0.06 -10.04 -13.60
C ASN A 130 1.30 -10.08 -12.88
N LEU A 131 1.55 -9.14 -11.97
CA LEU A 131 2.77 -9.11 -11.13
C LEU A 131 2.79 -10.29 -10.15
N HIS A 132 1.64 -10.68 -9.61
CA HIS A 132 1.53 -11.81 -8.68
C HIS A 132 1.53 -13.17 -9.41
N ASN A 133 0.99 -13.22 -10.62
CA ASN A 133 0.97 -14.42 -11.47
C ASN A 133 2.26 -14.61 -12.28
N THR A 134 3.24 -13.70 -12.19
CA THR A 134 4.57 -13.96 -12.74
C THR A 134 5.25 -15.00 -11.86
N LYS A 135 5.06 -16.29 -12.21
CA LYS A 135 5.87 -17.41 -11.70
C LYS A 135 7.31 -16.91 -11.60
N LYS A 136 7.92 -16.99 -10.40
CA LYS A 136 9.36 -16.77 -10.19
C LYS A 136 10.09 -17.39 -11.36
N ARG A 137 10.59 -16.56 -12.28
CA ARG A 137 11.42 -17.06 -13.39
C ARG A 137 12.60 -17.72 -12.71
N ASN A 138 12.67 -19.04 -12.82
CA ASN A 138 13.70 -19.81 -12.17
C ASN A 138 15.00 -19.54 -12.95
N TYR A 139 15.82 -18.62 -12.45
CA TYR A 139 17.08 -18.21 -13.08
C TYR A 139 18.19 -19.24 -12.89
N TRP A 140 17.86 -20.52 -12.72
CA TRP A 140 18.83 -21.63 -12.65
C TRP A 140 19.73 -21.68 -13.89
N TRP A 141 19.22 -21.22 -15.04
CA TRP A 141 20.01 -21.08 -16.26
C TRP A 141 21.13 -20.03 -16.13
N ILE A 142 20.96 -18.97 -15.33
CA ILE A 142 22.02 -17.98 -15.06
C ILE A 142 23.15 -18.63 -14.25
N VAL A 143 22.80 -19.43 -13.23
CA VAL A 143 23.79 -20.18 -12.43
C VAL A 143 24.56 -21.18 -13.31
N ALA A 144 23.87 -21.88 -14.21
CA ALA A 144 24.51 -22.79 -15.15
C ALA A 144 25.49 -22.06 -16.10
N ILE A 145 25.11 -20.88 -16.62
CA ILE A 145 26.00 -20.06 -17.47
C ILE A 145 27.24 -19.61 -16.68
N VAL A 146 27.07 -19.16 -15.43
CA VAL A 146 28.21 -18.74 -14.57
C VAL A 146 29.18 -19.89 -14.34
N ILE A 147 28.67 -21.10 -14.07
CA ILE A 147 29.50 -22.30 -13.89
C ILE A 147 30.26 -22.65 -15.17
N ILE A 148 29.60 -22.58 -16.33
CA ILE A 148 30.24 -22.85 -17.63
C ILE A 148 31.34 -21.83 -17.92
N ILE A 149 31.10 -20.54 -17.70
CA ILE A 149 32.09 -19.47 -17.90
C ILE A 149 33.30 -19.69 -17.00
N PHE A 150 33.10 -19.97 -15.70
CA PHE A 150 34.20 -20.29 -14.78
C PHE A 150 34.98 -21.54 -15.20
N GLY A 151 34.29 -22.58 -15.69
CA GLY A 151 34.93 -23.79 -16.22
C GLY A 151 35.79 -23.52 -17.45
N ILE A 152 35.34 -22.64 -18.35
CA ILE A 152 36.07 -22.23 -19.55
C ILE A 152 37.30 -21.39 -19.17
N ILE A 153 37.14 -20.39 -18.29
CA ILE A 153 38.26 -19.56 -17.82
C ILE A 153 39.34 -20.43 -17.15
N LYS A 154 38.94 -21.38 -16.28
CA LYS A 154 39.89 -22.30 -15.63
C LYS A 154 40.60 -23.23 -16.61
N LYS A 155 39.94 -23.64 -17.71
CA LYS A 155 40.51 -24.54 -18.72
C LYS A 155 41.43 -23.83 -19.70
N TYR A 156 41.17 -22.56 -20.01
CA TYR A 156 41.90 -21.82 -21.05
C TYR A 156 42.81 -20.70 -20.52
N GLY A 157 42.89 -20.50 -19.19
CA GLY A 157 43.95 -19.71 -18.55
C GLY A 157 44.09 -18.29 -19.10
N LEU A 158 43.01 -17.50 -18.99
CA LEU A 158 43.06 -16.04 -19.06
C LEU A 158 43.24 -15.47 -17.64
#